data_AF-A0A101I889-F1
#
_entry.id   AF-A0A101I889-F1
#
_cell.length_a   1.000
_cell.length_b   1.000
_cell.length_c   1.000
_cell.angle_alpha   90.00
_cell.angle_beta   90.00
_cell.angle_gamma   90.00
#
_symmetry.space_group_name_H-M   'P 1'
#
loop_
_entity.id
_entity.type
_entity.pdbx_description
1 polymer ?
#
loop_
_entity_poly.entity_id
_entity_poly.type
_entity_poly.pdbx_seq_one_letter_code
_entity_poly.pdbx_strand_id
1 'polypeptide(L)'
;MRRILLSSTIVLLVFFSTLFSNVQYNPDEIVLIPPLDSIVSVDFTVNRPPGSVFYSGEVIEFSFKTNVDAYVAIVEVLSDGTLLLLFPNAHDTDNFVVANRQYTLPTDKATLSYRFLIRPETGRNVIFAFASMDPLYFIDPAITRFHQNAFPLLLDRLGDFRSIVTSSLERTQWNLSTYYYYANYNPRLISTTIRSDRTQTRVFVDGIFAGIAPVNINLEPGWHRFYLLDNRDLAFGPEWINVQQDSRRFDLVLEPTYPYGFLEVVSFPEGSVYVDGSYVGTTPYRDFAKVGERTVRITSSGYHSRTETVFVNEGITNRYEFRLEQKTEEEIRKERTILFSILGAIVVALLLLVLLL
;
A
#
# COMPACT_ATOMS: atom_id res chain seq x y z
N MET A 1 8.36 -68.74 15.25
CA MET A 1 8.84 -68.63 13.85
C MET A 1 8.92 -67.15 13.48
N ARG A 2 10.07 -66.71 12.96
CA ARG A 2 10.48 -65.31 12.76
C ARG A 2 9.57 -64.58 11.76
N ARG A 3 9.12 -63.38 12.14
CA ARG A 3 8.64 -62.32 11.23
C ARG A 3 9.86 -61.71 10.54
N ILE A 4 9.86 -61.66 9.21
CA ILE A 4 10.80 -60.84 8.43
C ILE A 4 10.04 -59.58 8.02
N LEU A 5 10.48 -58.44 8.57
CA LEU A 5 10.16 -57.11 8.06
C LEU A 5 10.81 -56.94 6.68
N LEU A 6 10.04 -56.48 5.71
CA LEU A 6 10.56 -55.80 4.53
C LEU A 6 10.02 -54.38 4.58
N SER A 7 10.86 -53.50 5.14
CA SER A 7 10.74 -52.05 5.10
C SER A 7 11.09 -51.56 3.70
N SER A 8 10.10 -51.18 2.91
CA SER A 8 10.28 -50.37 1.71
C SER A 8 9.91 -48.92 2.04
N THR A 9 10.87 -48.23 2.68
CA THR A 9 10.84 -46.76 2.77
C THR A 9 11.17 -46.21 1.40
N ILE A 10 10.16 -45.92 0.59
CA ILE A 10 10.32 -45.07 -0.58
C ILE A 10 10.56 -43.67 -0.05
N VAL A 11 11.83 -43.27 0.04
CA VAL A 11 12.20 -41.86 0.15
C VAL A 11 11.93 -41.25 -1.22
N LEU A 12 10.72 -40.71 -1.38
CA LEU A 12 10.40 -39.88 -2.53
C LEU A 12 11.17 -38.57 -2.34
N LEU A 13 12.40 -38.54 -2.87
CA LEU A 13 13.20 -37.35 -3.02
C LEU A 13 12.52 -36.50 -4.11
N VAL A 14 11.49 -35.74 -3.72
CA VAL A 14 10.94 -34.69 -4.55
C VAL A 14 12.02 -33.62 -4.60
N PHE A 15 12.82 -33.64 -5.68
CA PHE A 15 13.60 -32.51 -6.11
C PHE A 15 12.61 -31.38 -6.38
N PHE A 16 12.35 -30.54 -5.37
CA PHE A 16 11.81 -29.22 -5.57
C PHE A 16 12.87 -28.45 -6.36
N SER A 17 12.79 -28.47 -7.69
CA SER A 17 13.36 -27.39 -8.49
C SER A 17 12.48 -26.17 -8.23
N THR A 18 12.64 -25.55 -7.06
CA THR A 18 12.08 -24.24 -6.76
C THR A 18 12.77 -23.27 -7.70
N LEU A 19 12.15 -23.01 -8.85
CA LEU A 19 12.36 -21.77 -9.56
C LEU A 19 11.74 -20.70 -8.66
N PHE A 20 12.51 -20.22 -7.69
CA PHE A 20 12.22 -18.94 -7.07
C PHE A 20 12.28 -17.88 -8.16
N SER A 21 11.47 -16.83 -8.02
CA SER A 21 11.72 -15.59 -8.76
C SER A 21 13.20 -15.19 -8.59
N ASN A 22 13.80 -14.49 -9.54
CA ASN A 22 15.22 -14.08 -9.50
C ASN A 22 15.54 -13.04 -8.41
N VAL A 23 14.77 -13.03 -7.32
CA VAL A 23 14.92 -12.25 -6.11
C VAL A 23 15.43 -13.17 -5.01
N GLN A 24 16.56 -12.83 -4.40
CA GLN A 24 17.25 -13.66 -3.40
C GLN A 24 17.02 -13.20 -1.97
N TYR A 25 16.10 -12.26 -1.76
CA TYR A 25 15.72 -11.74 -0.46
C TYR A 25 14.25 -12.01 -0.13
N ASN A 26 13.88 -11.88 1.15
CA ASN A 26 12.49 -12.03 1.57
C ASN A 26 11.68 -10.77 1.20
N PRO A 27 10.67 -10.85 0.32
CA PRO A 27 9.95 -9.66 -0.13
C PRO A 27 9.14 -8.96 0.98
N ASP A 28 8.85 -9.65 2.09
CA ASP A 28 8.17 -9.05 3.25
C ASP A 28 8.99 -7.93 3.92
N GLU A 29 10.32 -7.95 3.72
CA GLU A 29 11.28 -6.98 4.29
C GLU A 29 11.22 -5.61 3.61
N ILE A 30 10.58 -5.51 2.44
CA ILE A 30 10.45 -4.27 1.68
C ILE A 30 9.00 -3.78 1.54
N VAL A 31 8.04 -4.44 2.21
CA VAL A 31 6.64 -3.98 2.25
C VAL A 31 6.55 -2.70 3.09
N LEU A 32 6.34 -1.58 2.42
CA LEU A 32 6.18 -0.26 3.03
C LEU A 32 4.79 0.27 2.75
N ILE A 33 4.10 0.71 3.80
CA ILE A 33 2.69 1.13 3.75
C ILE A 33 2.60 2.56 4.28
N PRO A 34 2.41 3.57 3.40
CA PRO A 34 2.24 4.94 3.83
C PRO A 34 0.89 5.15 4.54
N PRO A 35 0.75 6.23 5.33
CA PRO A 35 -0.52 6.65 5.92
C PRO A 35 -1.60 6.79 4.84
N LEU A 36 -2.81 6.30 5.13
CA LEU A 36 -3.93 6.32 4.18
C LEU A 36 -4.42 7.75 3.86
N ASP A 37 -4.20 8.67 4.77
CA ASP A 37 -4.58 10.08 4.71
C ASP A 37 -3.41 11.00 4.32
N SER A 38 -2.30 10.43 3.84
CA SER A 38 -1.14 11.20 3.41
C SER A 38 -1.50 12.16 2.28
N ILE A 39 -1.24 13.45 2.49
CA ILE A 39 -1.41 14.48 1.46
C ILE A 39 -0.22 14.56 0.49
N VAL A 40 0.87 13.86 0.78
CA VAL A 40 2.09 13.84 -0.03
C VAL A 40 1.92 12.85 -1.18
N SER A 41 2.35 13.25 -2.38
CA SER A 41 2.54 12.35 -3.51
C SER A 41 3.90 12.60 -4.15
N VAL A 42 4.49 11.52 -4.66
CA VAL A 42 5.72 11.56 -5.45
C VAL A 42 5.49 10.78 -6.73
N ASP A 43 5.57 11.49 -7.86
CA ASP A 43 5.59 10.88 -9.18
C ASP A 43 7.04 10.57 -9.50
N PHE A 44 7.36 9.29 -9.67
CA PHE A 44 8.71 8.82 -10.02
C PHE A 44 8.64 8.07 -11.35
N THR A 45 9.54 8.40 -12.27
CA THR A 45 9.63 7.80 -13.59
C THR A 45 11.07 7.50 -13.96
N VAL A 46 11.20 6.51 -14.83
CA VAL A 46 12.44 6.11 -15.46
C VAL A 46 12.27 6.25 -16.98
N ASN A 47 13.38 6.33 -17.72
CA ASN A 47 13.38 6.38 -19.19
C ASN A 47 12.74 5.16 -19.91
N ARG A 48 12.21 4.18 -19.17
CA ARG A 48 11.39 3.05 -19.68
C ARG A 48 10.25 2.76 -18.68
N PRO A 49 9.13 2.15 -19.11
CA PRO A 49 8.03 1.80 -18.20
C PRO A 49 8.44 0.70 -17.20
N PRO A 50 7.77 0.61 -16.02
CA PRO A 50 8.01 -0.46 -15.05
C PRO A 50 7.95 -1.86 -15.66
N GLY A 51 8.83 -2.75 -15.22
CA GLY A 51 8.97 -4.10 -15.77
C GLY A 51 9.73 -4.19 -17.08
N SER A 52 10.35 -3.09 -17.53
CA SER A 52 11.28 -3.12 -18.68
C SER A 52 12.56 -3.88 -18.37
N VAL A 53 13.19 -4.41 -19.42
CA VAL A 53 14.52 -5.02 -19.35
C VAL A 53 15.58 -3.95 -19.59
N PHE A 54 16.67 -4.03 -18.83
CA PHE A 54 17.88 -3.24 -19.02
C PHE A 54 19.11 -4.15 -19.05
N TYR A 55 20.12 -3.74 -19.81
CA TYR A 55 21.38 -4.48 -19.94
C TYR A 55 22.55 -3.71 -19.35
N SER A 56 23.56 -4.44 -18.88
CA SER A 56 24.78 -3.90 -18.30
C SER A 56 25.39 -2.79 -19.15
N GLY A 57 25.72 -1.67 -18.51
CA GLY A 57 26.27 -0.48 -19.16
C GLY A 57 25.24 0.42 -19.85
N GLU A 58 23.96 0.02 -19.95
CA GLU A 58 22.90 0.93 -20.37
C GLU A 58 22.71 2.06 -19.34
N VAL A 59 22.29 3.22 -19.83
CA VAL A 59 21.95 4.36 -18.97
C VAL A 59 20.52 4.22 -18.48
N ILE A 60 20.34 4.39 -17.19
CA ILE A 60 19.03 4.53 -16.53
C ILE A 60 18.91 5.97 -16.02
N GLU A 61 17.82 6.64 -16.39
CA GLU A 61 17.59 8.04 -16.05
C GLU A 61 16.40 8.16 -15.12
N PHE A 62 16.58 8.85 -14.00
CA PHE A 62 15.56 9.01 -12.97
C PHE A 62 14.97 10.40 -13.02
N SER A 63 13.65 10.48 -13.00
CA SER A 63 12.91 11.73 -12.94
C SER A 63 11.83 11.66 -11.87
N PHE A 64 11.64 12.74 -11.13
CA PHE A 64 10.63 12.77 -10.08
C PHE A 64 10.03 14.16 -9.85
N LYS A 65 8.85 14.19 -9.26
CA LYS A 65 8.10 15.40 -8.92
C LYS A 65 7.24 15.14 -7.69
N THR A 66 7.17 16.10 -6.78
CA THR A 66 6.27 16.05 -5.61
C THR A 66 5.13 17.04 -5.79
N ASN A 67 3.98 16.79 -5.16
CA ASN A 67 2.85 17.73 -5.17
C ASN A 67 2.99 18.88 -4.14
N VAL A 68 3.82 18.68 -3.12
CA VAL A 68 4.16 19.62 -2.04
C VAL A 68 5.67 19.80 -1.93
N ASP A 69 6.11 20.84 -1.22
CA ASP A 69 7.50 20.97 -0.80
C ASP A 69 7.85 19.80 0.11
N ALA A 70 8.93 19.07 -0.19
CA ALA A 70 9.22 17.80 0.47
C ALA A 70 10.71 17.46 0.44
N TYR A 71 11.14 16.61 1.37
CA TYR A 71 12.41 15.88 1.31
C TYR A 71 12.22 14.59 0.51
N VAL A 72 13.13 14.31 -0.42
CA VAL A 72 13.08 13.10 -1.28
C VAL A 72 14.26 12.19 -1.00
N ALA A 73 14.05 10.87 -1.09
CA ALA A 73 15.15 9.92 -1.19
C ALA A 73 14.84 8.87 -2.26
N ILE A 74 15.83 8.54 -3.09
CA ILE A 74 15.74 7.47 -4.08
C ILE A 74 16.64 6.33 -3.60
N VAL A 75 16.03 5.19 -3.29
CA VAL A 75 16.69 3.99 -2.75
C VAL A 75 16.49 2.84 -3.73
N GLU A 76 17.54 2.11 -4.03
CA GLU A 76 17.47 0.90 -4.85
C GLU A 76 17.73 -0.35 -4.00
N VAL A 77 16.88 -1.36 -4.19
CA VAL A 77 17.06 -2.73 -3.69
C VAL A 77 17.45 -3.60 -4.88
N LEU A 78 18.68 -4.10 -4.88
CA LEU A 78 19.16 -5.02 -5.90
C LEU A 78 18.54 -6.41 -5.72
N SER A 79 18.63 -7.25 -6.75
CA SER A 79 18.09 -8.61 -6.75
C SER A 79 18.64 -9.52 -5.63
N ASP A 80 19.82 -9.20 -5.10
CA ASP A 80 20.47 -9.90 -3.98
C ASP A 80 20.10 -9.32 -2.59
N GLY A 81 19.29 -8.27 -2.54
CA GLY A 81 18.87 -7.59 -1.31
C GLY A 81 19.79 -6.45 -0.87
N THR A 82 20.84 -6.14 -1.64
CA THR A 82 21.68 -4.97 -1.39
C THR A 82 20.86 -3.68 -1.48
N LEU A 83 20.99 -2.82 -0.47
CA LEU A 83 20.33 -1.51 -0.40
C LEU A 83 21.29 -0.39 -0.75
N LEU A 84 21.00 0.37 -1.80
CA LEU A 84 21.78 1.53 -2.24
C LEU A 84 20.99 2.82 -2.07
N LEU A 85 21.63 3.85 -1.52
CA LEU A 85 21.11 5.20 -1.59
C LEU A 85 21.59 5.88 -2.88
N LEU A 86 20.67 6.18 -3.79
CA LEU A 86 20.97 6.82 -5.07
C LEU A 86 20.85 8.35 -4.99
N PHE A 87 19.90 8.85 -4.20
CA PHE A 87 19.71 10.28 -3.94
C PHE A 87 19.14 10.49 -2.53
N PRO A 88 19.65 11.46 -1.74
CA PRO A 88 20.86 12.24 -1.99
C PRO A 88 22.12 11.37 -2.07
N ASN A 89 23.18 11.90 -2.66
CA ASN A 89 24.49 11.26 -2.76
C ASN A 89 25.61 12.30 -2.57
N ALA A 90 26.88 11.88 -2.53
CA ALA A 90 27.99 12.80 -2.24
C ALA A 90 28.15 13.96 -3.25
N HIS A 91 27.58 13.81 -4.46
CA HIS A 91 27.63 14.82 -5.50
C HIS A 91 26.35 15.64 -5.61
N ASP A 92 25.25 15.18 -5.03
CA ASP A 92 23.92 15.79 -5.09
C ASP A 92 23.24 15.61 -3.72
N THR A 93 23.57 16.50 -2.78
CA THR A 93 23.31 16.31 -1.34
C THR A 93 22.03 16.97 -0.86
N ASP A 94 21.56 18.01 -1.53
CA ASP A 94 20.35 18.75 -1.14
C ASP A 94 19.11 18.04 -1.67
N ASN A 95 18.47 17.29 -0.79
CA ASN A 95 17.30 16.49 -1.11
C ASN A 95 15.96 17.18 -0.82
N PHE A 96 15.97 18.47 -0.47
CA PHE A 96 14.74 19.25 -0.36
C PHE A 96 14.30 19.74 -1.75
N VAL A 97 13.07 19.44 -2.12
CA VAL A 97 12.49 19.78 -3.41
C VAL A 97 11.21 20.59 -3.29
N VAL A 98 11.08 21.57 -4.18
CA VAL A 98 9.92 22.45 -4.31
C VAL A 98 8.76 21.73 -5.00
N ALA A 99 7.55 21.96 -4.50
CA ALA A 99 6.28 21.48 -5.02
C ALA A 99 6.15 21.69 -6.52
N ASN A 100 5.61 20.69 -7.20
CA ASN A 100 5.21 20.70 -8.60
C ASN A 100 6.34 20.98 -9.61
N ARG A 101 7.60 20.99 -9.17
CA ARG A 101 8.77 21.08 -10.05
C ARG A 101 9.23 19.68 -10.46
N GLN A 102 9.54 19.52 -11.74
CA GLN A 102 10.15 18.30 -12.27
C GLN A 102 11.66 18.32 -11.99
N TYR A 103 12.16 17.24 -11.41
CA TYR A 103 13.59 16.97 -11.21
C TYR A 103 14.02 15.77 -12.04
N THR A 104 15.28 15.75 -12.42
CA THR A 104 16.00 14.62 -13.03
C THR A 104 17.28 14.44 -12.23
N LEU A 105 17.77 13.22 -12.07
CA LEU A 105 19.06 12.98 -11.43
C LEU A 105 20.18 12.85 -12.48
N PRO A 106 21.34 13.52 -12.31
CA PRO A 106 21.65 14.51 -11.26
C PRO A 106 20.78 15.76 -11.34
N THR A 107 20.42 16.33 -10.18
CA THR A 107 19.66 17.58 -10.13
C THR A 107 20.50 18.78 -10.57
N ASP A 108 19.85 19.94 -10.75
CA ASP A 108 20.53 21.21 -10.99
C ASP A 108 21.37 21.69 -9.79
N LYS A 109 21.23 21.07 -8.63
CA LYS A 109 22.02 21.34 -7.42
C LYS A 109 23.27 20.45 -7.32
N ALA A 110 23.44 19.48 -8.22
CA ALA A 110 24.58 18.58 -8.19
C ALA A 110 25.91 19.32 -8.43
N THR A 111 26.92 18.99 -7.64
CA THR A 111 28.29 19.52 -7.73
C THR A 111 29.10 18.93 -8.88
N LEU A 112 28.70 17.76 -9.39
CA LEU A 112 29.30 17.08 -10.52
C LEU A 112 28.22 16.43 -11.38
N SER A 113 28.44 16.45 -12.69
CA SER A 113 27.62 15.66 -13.62
C SER A 113 27.99 14.18 -13.50
N TYR A 114 26.99 13.32 -13.38
CA TYR A 114 27.14 11.87 -13.41
C TYR A 114 25.98 11.21 -14.17
N ARG A 115 26.09 9.91 -14.43
CA ARG A 115 25.04 9.09 -15.05
C ARG A 115 24.98 7.74 -14.34
N PHE A 116 23.79 7.16 -14.25
CA PHE A 116 23.61 5.83 -13.69
C PHE A 116 23.72 4.78 -14.79
N LEU A 117 24.56 3.78 -14.56
CA LEU A 117 24.76 2.66 -15.46
C LEU A 117 24.25 1.39 -14.80
N ILE A 118 23.60 0.55 -15.61
CA ILE A 118 23.10 -0.75 -15.17
C ILE A 118 24.29 -1.65 -14.86
N ARG A 119 24.27 -2.26 -13.68
CA ARG A 119 25.33 -3.15 -13.20
C ARG A 119 25.25 -4.53 -13.91
N PRO A 120 26.31 -5.36 -13.89
CA PRO A 120 26.32 -6.65 -14.59
C PRO A 120 25.52 -7.77 -13.90
N GLU A 121 25.08 -7.58 -12.65
CA GLU A 121 24.32 -8.58 -11.92
C GLU A 121 22.94 -8.82 -12.54
N THR A 122 22.50 -10.08 -12.56
CA THR A 122 21.21 -10.47 -13.10
C THR A 122 20.14 -10.47 -12.01
N GLY A 123 18.94 -9.98 -12.34
CA GLY A 123 17.76 -10.15 -11.49
C GLY A 123 16.82 -8.96 -11.55
N ARG A 124 15.78 -8.99 -10.71
CA ARG A 124 14.81 -7.90 -10.62
C ARG A 124 15.23 -6.92 -9.53
N ASN A 125 15.46 -5.67 -9.91
CA ASN A 125 15.77 -4.58 -8.99
C ASN A 125 14.51 -3.75 -8.74
N VAL A 126 14.42 -3.16 -7.56
CA VAL A 126 13.30 -2.33 -7.12
C VAL A 126 13.83 -0.98 -6.67
N ILE A 127 13.19 0.10 -7.08
CA ILE A 127 13.52 1.46 -6.69
C ILE A 127 12.35 2.04 -5.91
N PHE A 128 12.65 2.61 -4.76
CA PHE A 128 11.73 3.35 -3.91
C PHE A 128 12.09 4.83 -4.00
N ALA A 129 11.13 5.64 -4.45
CA ALA A 129 11.20 7.09 -4.36
C ALA A 129 10.33 7.53 -3.19
N PHE A 130 10.97 7.96 -2.10
CA PHE A 130 10.31 8.49 -0.92
C PHE A 130 10.10 9.99 -1.05
N ALA A 131 8.98 10.49 -0.54
CA ALA A 131 8.78 11.91 -0.28
C ALA A 131 8.14 12.11 1.09
N SER A 132 8.62 13.10 1.84
CA SER A 132 8.15 13.42 3.19
C SER A 132 8.16 14.93 3.41
N MET A 133 7.19 15.45 4.16
CA MET A 133 7.20 16.85 4.60
C MET A 133 8.31 17.12 5.64
N ASP A 134 8.76 16.07 6.35
CA ASP A 134 9.85 16.12 7.33
C ASP A 134 11.14 15.46 6.80
N PRO A 135 12.32 15.82 7.33
CA PRO A 135 13.59 15.19 6.95
C PRO A 135 13.58 13.66 7.09
N LEU A 136 14.21 12.99 6.13
CA LEU A 136 14.23 11.53 6.02
C LEU A 136 15.34 10.89 6.90
N TYR A 137 15.21 10.90 8.22
CA TYR A 137 16.31 10.46 9.11
C TYR A 137 16.80 9.02 8.91
N PHE A 138 16.02 8.14 8.27
CA PHE A 138 16.49 6.77 7.96
C PHE A 138 17.69 6.73 6.98
N ILE A 139 17.98 7.81 6.26
CA ILE A 139 19.13 7.89 5.34
C ILE A 139 20.42 8.42 5.99
N ASP A 140 20.38 8.90 7.23
CA ASP A 140 21.53 9.45 7.94
C ASP A 140 22.74 8.49 8.02
N PRO A 141 22.56 7.16 8.25
CA PRO A 141 23.68 6.22 8.24
C PRO A 141 24.44 6.18 6.91
N ALA A 142 23.77 6.47 5.79
CA ALA A 142 24.40 6.57 4.48
C ALA A 142 25.09 7.94 4.28
N ILE A 143 24.43 9.04 4.67
CA ILE A 143 24.96 10.40 4.52
C ILE A 143 26.32 10.55 5.20
N THR A 144 26.48 10.00 6.41
CA THR A 144 27.75 10.06 7.15
C THR A 144 28.91 9.39 6.40
N ARG A 145 28.64 8.53 5.41
CA ARG A 145 29.62 7.79 4.60
C ARG A 145 29.92 8.41 3.23
N PHE A 146 29.34 9.56 2.88
CA PHE A 146 29.58 10.24 1.59
C PHE A 146 31.04 10.58 1.33
N HIS A 147 31.85 10.75 2.38
CA HIS A 147 33.29 10.96 2.26
C HIS A 147 34.08 9.72 1.80
N GLN A 148 33.47 8.53 1.85
CA GLN A 148 34.11 7.24 1.49
C GLN A 148 33.62 6.74 0.13
N ASN A 149 32.32 6.90 -0.15
CA ASN A 149 31.69 6.44 -1.38
C ASN A 149 30.59 7.42 -1.77
N ALA A 150 30.52 7.79 -3.06
CA ALA A 150 29.50 8.67 -3.57
C ALA A 150 28.09 8.08 -3.43
N PHE A 151 27.96 6.76 -3.62
CA PHE A 151 26.71 6.01 -3.54
C PHE A 151 26.87 4.87 -2.51
N PRO A 152 26.81 5.19 -1.20
CA PRO A 152 27.00 4.20 -0.15
C PRO A 152 25.81 3.24 -0.06
N LEU A 153 26.03 2.10 0.60
CA LEU A 153 24.95 1.26 1.09
C LEU A 153 24.04 2.09 2.00
N LEU A 154 22.72 1.89 1.91
CA LEU A 154 21.79 2.53 2.84
C LEU A 154 21.91 1.89 4.24
N LEU A 155 21.75 0.57 4.30
CA LEU A 155 21.85 -0.26 5.49
C LEU A 155 22.69 -1.50 5.20
N ASP A 156 23.21 -2.12 6.26
CA ASP A 156 24.02 -3.35 6.13
C ASP A 156 23.15 -4.61 5.94
N ARG A 157 21.87 -4.56 6.33
CA ARG A 157 20.92 -5.68 6.22
C ARG A 157 19.56 -5.21 5.73
N LEU A 158 19.00 -5.93 4.76
CA LEU A 158 17.66 -5.66 4.24
C LEU A 158 16.57 -5.84 5.31
N GLY A 159 16.69 -6.84 6.18
CA GLY A 159 15.70 -7.11 7.22
C GLY A 159 15.47 -5.96 8.22
N ASP A 160 16.40 -5.00 8.31
CA ASP A 160 16.24 -3.80 9.14
C ASP A 160 15.52 -2.65 8.39
N PHE A 161 15.39 -2.74 7.07
CA PHE A 161 14.89 -1.66 6.21
C PHE A 161 13.48 -1.22 6.55
N ARG A 162 12.53 -2.16 6.54
CA ARG A 162 11.13 -1.85 6.83
C ARG A 162 10.98 -1.19 8.19
N SER A 163 11.55 -1.78 9.25
CA SER A 163 11.39 -1.28 10.62
C SER A 163 12.01 0.09 10.82
N ILE A 164 13.20 0.34 10.28
CA ILE A 164 13.88 1.64 10.34
C ILE A 164 13.07 2.70 9.58
N VAL A 165 12.65 2.41 8.35
CA VAL A 165 11.85 3.36 7.55
C VAL A 165 10.53 3.67 8.26
N THR A 166 9.75 2.65 8.66
CA THR A 166 8.44 2.87 9.28
C THR A 166 8.53 3.61 10.62
N SER A 167 9.56 3.33 11.43
CA SER A 167 9.74 4.02 12.71
C SER A 167 10.20 5.47 12.53
N SER A 168 11.08 5.73 11.56
CA SER A 168 11.55 7.09 11.26
C SER A 168 10.45 8.01 10.72
N LEU A 169 9.41 7.43 10.09
CA LEU A 169 8.35 8.17 9.40
C LEU A 169 6.98 8.12 10.10
N GLU A 170 6.87 7.47 11.27
CA GLU A 170 5.59 7.20 11.96
C GLU A 170 4.74 8.46 12.21
N ARG A 171 5.38 9.61 12.44
CA ARG A 171 4.72 10.88 12.77
C ARG A 171 4.80 11.93 11.66
N THR A 172 5.12 11.49 10.45
CA THR A 172 5.37 12.36 9.31
C THR A 172 4.30 12.14 8.24
N GLN A 173 3.99 13.17 7.47
CA GLN A 173 3.22 13.02 6.23
C GLN A 173 4.20 12.60 5.13
N TRP A 174 4.09 11.35 4.68
CA TRP A 174 4.99 10.78 3.69
C TRP A 174 4.26 9.87 2.74
N ASN A 175 4.86 9.67 1.56
CA ASN A 175 4.40 8.71 0.59
C ASN A 175 5.60 8.19 -0.20
N LEU A 176 5.38 7.16 -1.01
CA LEU A 176 6.40 6.64 -1.90
C LEU A 176 5.83 6.26 -3.26
N SER A 177 6.71 6.20 -4.24
CA SER A 177 6.46 5.55 -5.52
C SER A 177 7.49 4.45 -5.73
N THR A 178 7.04 3.34 -6.31
CA THR A 178 7.89 2.17 -6.60
C THR A 178 8.05 1.98 -8.09
N TYR A 179 9.27 1.66 -8.50
CA TYR A 179 9.60 1.23 -9.85
C TYR A 179 10.36 -0.09 -9.77
N TYR A 180 10.23 -0.95 -10.78
CA TYR A 180 11.07 -2.15 -10.88
C TYR A 180 11.49 -2.40 -12.32
N TYR A 181 12.61 -3.08 -12.49
CA TYR A 181 13.12 -3.48 -13.80
C TYR A 181 13.89 -4.79 -13.71
N TYR A 182 14.12 -5.40 -14.86
CA TYR A 182 14.90 -6.63 -15.00
C TYR A 182 16.29 -6.32 -15.53
N ALA A 183 17.32 -6.58 -14.73
CA ALA A 183 18.72 -6.39 -15.09
C ALA A 183 19.26 -7.66 -15.75
N ASN A 184 19.80 -7.55 -16.95
CA ASN A 184 20.58 -8.59 -17.63
C ASN A 184 19.83 -9.91 -17.92
N TYR A 185 18.50 -9.91 -17.91
CA TYR A 185 17.70 -11.03 -18.41
C TYR A 185 16.33 -10.57 -18.90
N ASN A 186 15.75 -11.33 -19.82
CA ASN A 186 14.40 -11.09 -20.33
C ASN A 186 13.44 -12.13 -19.72
N PRO A 187 12.58 -11.73 -18.77
CA PRO A 187 11.66 -12.64 -18.10
C PRO A 187 10.53 -13.10 -19.02
N ARG A 188 10.04 -14.32 -18.78
CA ARG A 188 8.78 -14.76 -19.40
C ARG A 188 7.63 -14.37 -18.50
N LEU A 189 6.91 -13.32 -18.89
CA LEU A 189 5.82 -12.79 -18.08
C LEU A 189 4.46 -13.36 -18.51
N ILE A 190 3.58 -13.53 -17.53
CA ILE A 190 2.16 -13.80 -17.73
C ILE A 190 1.34 -12.68 -17.10
N SER A 191 0.27 -12.28 -17.78
CA SER A 191 -0.72 -11.37 -17.21
C SER A 191 -1.67 -12.15 -16.31
N THR A 192 -1.80 -11.71 -15.06
CA THR A 192 -2.73 -12.27 -14.06
C THR A 192 -3.56 -11.16 -13.43
N THR A 193 -4.84 -11.43 -13.18
CA THR A 193 -5.76 -10.51 -12.49
C THR A 193 -5.86 -10.90 -11.02
N ILE A 194 -5.51 -10.00 -10.12
CA ILE A 194 -5.75 -10.16 -8.68
C ILE A 194 -7.07 -9.49 -8.33
N ARG A 195 -7.97 -10.24 -7.68
CA ARG A 195 -9.26 -9.76 -7.19
C ARG A 195 -9.33 -9.94 -5.67
N SER A 196 -10.07 -9.06 -5.03
CA SER A 196 -10.39 -9.10 -3.60
C SER A 196 -11.90 -9.13 -3.41
N ASP A 197 -12.35 -9.78 -2.35
CA ASP A 197 -13.73 -9.70 -1.83
C ASP A 197 -14.07 -8.32 -1.25
N ARG A 198 -13.06 -7.50 -0.94
CA ARG A 198 -13.20 -6.13 -0.42
C ARG A 198 -12.86 -5.11 -1.49
N THR A 199 -13.54 -3.96 -1.44
CA THR A 199 -13.25 -2.80 -2.29
C THR A 199 -12.09 -1.99 -1.70
N GLN A 200 -11.39 -1.21 -2.52
CA GLN A 200 -10.25 -0.39 -2.07
C GLN A 200 -9.10 -1.21 -1.43
N THR A 201 -9.02 -2.51 -1.75
CA THR A 201 -7.94 -3.38 -1.30
C THR A 201 -6.64 -3.06 -2.00
N ARG A 202 -5.62 -2.65 -1.23
CA ARG A 202 -4.26 -2.49 -1.73
C ARG A 202 -3.62 -3.85 -1.94
N VAL A 203 -3.01 -4.04 -3.10
CA VAL A 203 -2.35 -5.28 -3.50
C VAL A 203 -0.85 -5.05 -3.52
N PHE A 204 -0.11 -5.90 -2.82
CA PHE A 204 1.34 -5.97 -2.85
C PHE A 204 1.76 -7.33 -3.38
N VAL A 205 2.66 -7.34 -4.36
CA VAL A 205 3.27 -8.56 -4.87
C VAL A 205 4.78 -8.41 -4.82
N ASP A 206 5.42 -9.37 -4.18
CA ASP A 206 6.84 -9.37 -3.89
C ASP A 206 7.31 -8.06 -3.24
N GLY A 207 6.52 -7.56 -2.29
CA GLY A 207 6.83 -6.36 -1.52
C GLY A 207 6.52 -5.03 -2.22
N ILE A 208 6.17 -5.06 -3.51
CA ILE A 208 5.90 -3.87 -4.33
C ILE A 208 4.40 -3.60 -4.37
N PHE A 209 3.99 -2.34 -4.24
CA PHE A 209 2.59 -1.94 -4.44
C PHE A 209 2.19 -2.11 -5.91
N ALA A 210 1.29 -3.06 -6.15
CA ALA A 210 0.81 -3.40 -7.48
C ALA A 210 -0.40 -2.56 -7.92
N GLY A 211 -1.18 -2.03 -6.97
CA GLY A 211 -2.39 -1.23 -7.23
C GLY A 211 -3.55 -1.59 -6.31
N ILE A 212 -4.73 -1.05 -6.62
CA ILE A 212 -5.99 -1.37 -5.92
C ILE A 212 -6.73 -2.50 -6.66
N ALA A 213 -7.16 -3.54 -5.95
CA ALA A 213 -7.90 -4.65 -6.54
C ALA A 213 -9.29 -4.18 -7.08
N PRO A 214 -9.74 -4.70 -8.24
CA PRO A 214 -9.06 -5.66 -9.09
C PRO A 214 -7.91 -5.03 -9.89
N VAL A 215 -6.76 -5.72 -9.96
CA VAL A 215 -5.56 -5.22 -10.65
C VAL A 215 -4.98 -6.27 -11.58
N ASN A 216 -4.56 -5.86 -12.77
CA ASN A 216 -3.84 -6.70 -13.73
C ASN A 216 -2.34 -6.47 -13.57
N ILE A 217 -1.58 -7.55 -13.38
CA ILE A 217 -0.13 -7.50 -13.22
C ILE A 217 0.55 -8.53 -14.11
N ASN A 218 1.82 -8.29 -14.43
CA ASN A 218 2.66 -9.20 -15.18
C ASN A 218 3.68 -9.85 -14.24
N LEU A 219 3.60 -11.18 -14.08
CA LEU A 219 4.48 -11.96 -13.21
C LEU A 219 5.21 -13.05 -13.99
N GLU A 220 6.38 -13.46 -13.49
CA GLU A 220 7.03 -14.67 -13.98
C GLU A 220 6.28 -15.92 -13.46
N PRO A 221 6.35 -17.07 -14.14
CA PRO A 221 5.99 -18.33 -13.50
C PRO A 221 6.92 -18.63 -12.32
N GLY A 222 6.35 -19.09 -11.21
CA GLY A 222 7.09 -19.42 -9.99
C GLY A 222 6.43 -18.89 -8.73
N TRP A 223 7.16 -18.97 -7.61
CA TRP A 223 6.66 -18.51 -6.32
C TRP A 223 6.76 -17.01 -6.17
N HIS A 224 5.63 -16.40 -5.83
CA HIS A 224 5.47 -14.97 -5.59
C HIS A 224 4.82 -14.73 -4.23
N ARG A 225 5.19 -13.64 -3.57
CA ARG A 225 4.72 -13.28 -2.23
C ARG A 225 3.58 -12.28 -2.34
N PHE A 226 2.37 -12.69 -1.98
CA PHE A 226 1.17 -11.86 -2.09
C PHE A 226 0.78 -11.32 -0.71
N TYR A 227 0.52 -10.02 -0.64
CA TYR A 227 -0.02 -9.38 0.56
C TYR A 227 -1.09 -8.37 0.15
N LEU A 228 -2.31 -8.51 0.67
CA LEU A 228 -3.42 -7.61 0.40
C LEU A 228 -3.90 -7.01 1.71
N LEU A 229 -4.30 -5.74 1.69
CA LEU A 229 -4.76 -5.02 2.87
C LEU A 229 -5.85 -4.00 2.48
N ASP A 230 -6.96 -3.99 3.21
CA ASP A 230 -7.99 -2.94 3.09
C ASP A 230 -7.81 -1.83 4.14
N ASN A 231 -8.75 -0.88 4.19
CA ASN A 231 -8.73 0.23 5.15
C ASN A 231 -9.38 -0.10 6.51
N ARG A 232 -9.78 -1.37 6.74
CA ARG A 232 -10.41 -1.85 7.97
C ARG A 232 -9.55 -2.89 8.68
N ASP A 233 -8.25 -2.92 8.39
CA ASP A 233 -7.31 -3.91 8.91
C ASP A 233 -7.70 -5.36 8.57
N LEU A 234 -8.34 -5.57 7.41
CA LEU A 234 -8.51 -6.91 6.84
C LEU A 234 -7.35 -7.18 5.87
N ALA A 235 -6.81 -8.38 5.91
CA ALA A 235 -5.67 -8.75 5.09
C ALA A 235 -5.75 -10.18 4.54
N PHE A 236 -5.06 -10.38 3.42
CA PHE A 236 -4.66 -11.70 2.94
C PHE A 236 -3.13 -11.76 2.92
N GLY A 237 -2.56 -12.84 3.45
CA GLY A 237 -1.12 -13.03 3.50
C GLY A 237 -0.40 -12.22 4.60
N PRO A 238 0.93 -12.11 4.52
CA PRO A 238 1.76 -12.42 3.37
C PRO A 238 1.82 -13.95 3.09
N GLU A 239 1.47 -14.35 1.88
CA GLU A 239 1.33 -15.75 1.47
C GLU A 239 2.16 -16.04 0.20
N TRP A 240 2.80 -17.21 0.13
CA TRP A 240 3.49 -17.65 -1.09
C TRP A 240 2.49 -18.33 -2.03
N ILE A 241 2.34 -17.79 -3.24
CA ILE A 241 1.49 -18.35 -4.29
C ILE A 241 2.37 -18.75 -5.47
N ASN A 242 2.22 -19.99 -5.94
CA ASN A 242 2.87 -20.46 -7.15
C ASN A 242 2.08 -20.04 -8.39
N VAL A 243 2.64 -19.11 -9.14
CA VAL A 243 2.11 -18.61 -10.41
C VAL A 243 2.50 -19.59 -11.53
N GLN A 244 1.52 -20.23 -12.14
CA GLN A 244 1.72 -21.16 -13.26
C GLN A 244 1.40 -20.49 -14.60
N GLN A 245 1.83 -21.08 -15.71
CA GLN A 245 1.67 -20.49 -17.05
C GLN A 245 0.22 -20.16 -17.44
N ASP A 246 -0.75 -20.86 -16.84
CA ASP A 246 -2.19 -20.70 -17.03
C ASP A 246 -2.88 -19.91 -15.90
N SER A 247 -2.14 -19.39 -14.92
CA SER A 247 -2.66 -18.62 -13.78
C SER A 247 -3.15 -17.22 -14.21
N ARG A 248 -4.34 -17.16 -14.81
CA ARG A 248 -4.95 -15.92 -15.30
C ARG A 248 -5.58 -15.05 -14.21
N ARG A 249 -5.95 -15.64 -13.07
CA ARG A 249 -6.70 -14.95 -12.02
C ARG A 249 -6.48 -15.55 -10.65
N PHE A 250 -6.40 -14.70 -9.64
CA PHE A 250 -6.46 -15.05 -8.22
C PHE A 250 -7.61 -14.29 -7.56
N ASP A 251 -8.56 -15.02 -6.98
CA ASP A 251 -9.67 -14.46 -6.20
C ASP A 251 -9.35 -14.67 -4.71
N LEU A 252 -8.94 -13.59 -4.02
CA LEU A 252 -8.41 -13.65 -2.65
C LEU A 252 -9.42 -13.05 -1.67
N VAL A 253 -9.52 -13.68 -0.49
CA VAL A 253 -10.43 -13.27 0.58
C VAL A 253 -9.62 -12.68 1.73
N LEU A 254 -10.01 -11.51 2.20
CA LEU A 254 -9.37 -10.83 3.32
C LEU A 254 -10.01 -11.22 4.65
N GLU A 255 -9.18 -11.50 5.63
CA GLU A 255 -9.58 -11.85 7.00
C GLU A 255 -9.07 -10.78 8.00
N PRO A 256 -9.75 -10.58 9.14
CA PRO A 256 -9.30 -9.62 10.14
C PRO A 256 -7.91 -9.93 10.69
N THR A 257 -7.06 -8.91 10.86
CA THR A 257 -5.76 -9.05 11.54
C THR A 257 -5.84 -8.77 13.05
N TYR A 258 -7.04 -8.89 13.62
CA TYR A 258 -7.36 -8.57 15.02
C TYR A 258 -8.40 -9.56 15.57
N PRO A 259 -8.52 -9.72 16.90
CA PRO A 259 -9.59 -10.52 17.50
C PRO A 259 -10.97 -10.00 17.09
N TYR A 260 -11.80 -10.86 16.51
CA TYR A 260 -13.07 -10.46 15.87
C TYR A 260 -14.25 -11.36 16.23
N GLY A 261 -15.45 -10.80 16.08
CA GLY A 261 -16.71 -11.53 15.95
C GLY A 261 -17.47 -11.03 14.73
N PHE A 262 -18.67 -11.57 14.48
CA PHE A 262 -19.58 -11.05 13.46
C PHE A 262 -20.58 -10.10 14.11
N LEU A 263 -20.75 -8.92 13.52
CA LEU A 263 -21.78 -7.95 13.92
C LEU A 263 -22.90 -8.01 12.89
N GLU A 264 -24.10 -8.41 13.32
CA GLU A 264 -25.32 -8.39 12.51
C GLU A 264 -26.22 -7.27 13.01
N VAL A 265 -26.56 -6.33 12.13
CA VAL A 265 -27.41 -5.18 12.45
C VAL A 265 -28.61 -5.14 11.52
N VAL A 266 -29.80 -5.16 12.11
CA VAL A 266 -31.06 -4.98 11.40
C VAL A 266 -31.76 -3.74 11.94
N SER A 267 -32.47 -3.00 11.08
CA SER A 267 -33.26 -1.86 11.53
C SER A 267 -34.58 -1.72 10.80
N PHE A 268 -35.54 -1.09 11.47
CA PHE A 268 -36.78 -0.64 10.85
C PHE A 268 -36.96 0.88 11.08
N PRO A 269 -37.08 1.68 10.00
CA PRO A 269 -36.84 1.33 8.60
C PRO A 269 -35.37 0.94 8.34
N GLU A 270 -35.08 0.50 7.11
CA GLU A 270 -33.70 0.30 6.67
C GLU A 270 -32.92 1.63 6.70
N GLY A 271 -31.64 1.55 7.03
CA GLY A 271 -30.79 2.72 7.15
C GLY A 271 -29.31 2.41 6.95
N SER A 272 -28.53 3.48 6.87
CA SER A 272 -27.07 3.44 6.85
C SER A 272 -26.55 3.07 8.24
N VAL A 273 -25.62 2.11 8.29
CA VAL A 273 -24.96 1.61 9.50
C VAL A 273 -23.59 2.26 9.62
N TYR A 274 -23.31 2.79 10.82
CA TYR A 274 -22.01 3.30 11.20
C TYR A 274 -21.52 2.54 12.43
N VAL A 275 -20.28 2.06 12.39
CA VAL A 275 -19.60 1.39 13.52
C VAL A 275 -18.40 2.22 13.92
N ASP A 276 -18.32 2.59 15.19
CA ASP A 276 -17.25 3.44 15.74
C ASP A 276 -17.08 4.76 14.95
N GLY A 277 -18.21 5.29 14.46
CA GLY A 277 -18.26 6.53 13.67
C GLY A 277 -18.09 6.33 12.15
N SER A 278 -17.54 5.22 11.70
CA SER A 278 -17.27 4.92 10.28
C SER A 278 -18.47 4.28 9.58
N TYR A 279 -18.80 4.72 8.37
CA TYR A 279 -19.84 4.07 7.55
C TYR A 279 -19.39 2.68 7.10
N VAL A 280 -20.23 1.66 7.32
CA VAL A 280 -19.90 0.26 7.00
C VAL A 280 -20.88 -0.39 6.01
N GLY A 281 -22.05 0.21 5.77
CA GLY A 281 -23.05 -0.33 4.84
C GLY A 281 -24.47 0.08 5.22
N THR A 282 -25.44 -0.71 4.79
CA THR A 282 -26.87 -0.52 5.09
C THR A 282 -27.45 -1.76 5.76
N THR A 283 -28.49 -1.59 6.57
CA THR A 283 -29.23 -2.72 7.15
C THR A 283 -30.05 -3.45 6.08
N PRO A 284 -30.19 -4.80 6.13
CA PRO A 284 -29.49 -5.69 7.05
C PRO A 284 -27.98 -5.75 6.76
N TYR A 285 -27.16 -5.53 7.78
CA TYR A 285 -25.71 -5.51 7.71
C TYR A 285 -25.14 -6.70 8.47
N ARG A 286 -24.16 -7.41 7.89
CA ARG A 286 -23.42 -8.48 8.57
C ARG A 286 -21.98 -8.51 8.08
N ASP A 287 -21.03 -8.29 8.98
CA ASP A 287 -19.61 -8.37 8.68
C ASP A 287 -18.76 -8.57 9.96
N PHE A 288 -17.44 -8.66 9.80
CA PHE A 288 -16.50 -8.66 10.90
C PHE A 288 -16.54 -7.36 11.71
N ALA A 289 -16.34 -7.49 13.03
CA ALA A 289 -16.14 -6.37 13.94
C ALA A 289 -15.09 -6.73 14.99
N LYS A 290 -14.27 -5.75 15.40
CA LYS A 290 -13.30 -5.91 16.49
C LYS A 290 -14.03 -6.30 17.78
N VAL A 291 -13.49 -7.24 18.54
CA VAL A 291 -14.05 -7.68 19.83
C VAL A 291 -14.14 -6.52 20.82
N GLY A 292 -15.12 -6.57 21.72
CA GLY A 292 -15.35 -5.58 22.78
C GLY A 292 -16.51 -4.63 22.48
N GLU A 293 -16.56 -3.52 23.23
CA GLU A 293 -17.59 -2.49 23.06
C GLU A 293 -17.42 -1.75 21.72
N ARG A 294 -18.55 -1.57 21.03
CA ARG A 294 -18.64 -0.86 19.75
C ARG A 294 -19.80 0.10 19.77
N THR A 295 -19.62 1.27 19.16
CA THR A 295 -20.74 2.21 18.98
C THR A 295 -21.38 1.96 17.62
N VAL A 296 -22.66 1.60 17.60
CA VAL A 296 -23.44 1.41 16.37
C VAL A 296 -24.44 2.54 16.24
N ARG A 297 -24.37 3.29 15.14
CA ARG A 297 -25.33 4.34 14.80
C ARG A 297 -26.05 3.99 13.51
N ILE A 298 -27.37 4.07 13.53
CA ILE A 298 -28.23 3.91 12.36
C ILE A 298 -28.83 5.25 11.96
N THR A 299 -28.82 5.55 10.67
CA THR A 299 -29.51 6.72 10.11
C THR A 299 -30.43 6.33 8.98
N SER A 300 -31.65 6.84 8.97
CA SER A 300 -32.58 6.70 7.86
C SER A 300 -33.29 8.03 7.59
N SER A 301 -33.59 8.31 6.32
CA SER A 301 -34.21 9.57 5.91
C SER A 301 -35.61 9.70 6.49
N GLY A 302 -35.92 10.83 7.13
CA GLY A 302 -37.21 11.06 7.81
C GLY A 302 -37.33 10.45 9.21
N TYR A 303 -36.24 9.88 9.75
CA TYR A 303 -36.20 9.29 11.09
C TYR A 303 -35.07 9.90 11.92
N HIS A 304 -35.24 9.88 13.24
CA HIS A 304 -34.17 10.21 14.18
C HIS A 304 -33.10 9.11 14.13
N SER A 305 -31.84 9.52 14.05
CA SER A 305 -30.72 8.59 14.16
C SER A 305 -30.68 7.97 15.55
N ARG A 306 -30.43 6.67 15.64
CA ARG A 306 -30.28 5.96 16.91
C ARG A 306 -28.84 5.47 17.04
N THR A 307 -28.25 5.68 18.22
CA THR A 307 -26.89 5.24 18.54
C THR A 307 -26.92 4.39 19.80
N GLU A 308 -26.30 3.22 19.75
CA GLU A 308 -26.19 2.31 20.90
C GLU A 308 -24.76 1.78 21.03
N THR A 309 -24.36 1.51 22.27
CA THR A 309 -23.15 0.72 22.56
C THR A 309 -23.54 -0.75 22.58
N VAL A 310 -22.88 -1.53 21.74
CA VAL A 310 -23.09 -2.98 21.60
C VAL A 310 -21.80 -3.71 21.98
N PHE A 311 -21.88 -5.00 22.26
CA PHE A 311 -20.72 -5.80 22.63
C PHE A 311 -20.50 -6.93 21.63
N VAL A 312 -19.30 -6.97 21.03
CA VAL A 312 -18.93 -8.01 20.06
C VAL A 312 -18.12 -9.08 20.78
N ASN A 313 -18.70 -10.27 20.90
CA ASN A 313 -18.00 -11.46 21.39
C ASN A 313 -17.21 -12.12 20.28
N GLU A 314 -16.04 -12.67 20.64
CA GLU A 314 -15.12 -13.33 19.72
C GLU A 314 -15.74 -14.58 19.07
N GLY A 315 -15.51 -14.75 17.77
CA GLY A 315 -15.88 -15.96 17.00
C GLY A 315 -17.37 -16.21 16.79
N ILE A 316 -18.28 -15.42 17.38
CA ILE A 316 -19.73 -15.62 17.26
C ILE A 316 -20.42 -14.44 16.55
N THR A 317 -21.67 -14.67 16.12
CA THR A 317 -22.53 -13.61 15.58
C THR A 317 -23.29 -12.91 16.70
N ASN A 318 -23.12 -11.60 16.80
CA ASN A 318 -23.78 -10.72 17.76
C ASN A 318 -24.81 -9.90 16.99
N ARG A 319 -26.10 -10.21 17.20
CA ARG A 319 -27.22 -9.62 16.44
C ARG A 319 -27.91 -8.53 17.25
N TYR A 320 -28.06 -7.36 16.65
CA TYR A 320 -28.72 -6.20 17.25
C TYR A 320 -29.82 -5.65 16.33
N GLU A 321 -30.95 -5.29 16.92
CA GLU A 321 -32.11 -4.76 16.22
C GLU A 321 -32.42 -3.34 16.66
N PHE A 322 -32.51 -2.44 15.68
CA PHE A 322 -32.79 -1.02 15.89
C PHE A 322 -34.18 -0.68 15.38
N ARG A 323 -34.93 0.07 16.19
CA ARG A 323 -36.17 0.71 15.75
C ARG A 323 -35.98 2.22 15.80
N LEU A 324 -36.16 2.89 14.67
CA LEU A 324 -36.00 4.33 14.60
C LEU A 324 -37.34 5.02 14.79
N GLU A 325 -37.30 6.18 15.42
CA GLU A 325 -38.46 7.03 15.61
C GLU A 325 -38.60 7.97 14.41
N GLN A 326 -39.80 8.01 13.84
CA GLN A 326 -40.08 8.90 12.72
C GLN A 326 -40.07 10.35 13.21
N LYS A 327 -39.43 11.23 12.44
CA LYS A 327 -39.49 12.67 12.68
C LYS A 327 -40.90 13.19 12.42
N THR A 328 -41.31 14.18 13.20
CA THR A 328 -42.55 14.92 12.94
C THR A 328 -42.45 15.73 11.64
N GLU A 329 -43.60 16.06 11.04
CA GLU A 329 -43.63 16.93 9.86
C GLU A 329 -43.01 18.30 10.14
N GLU A 330 -43.15 18.81 11.37
CA GLU A 330 -42.54 20.06 11.78
C GLU A 330 -41.02 19.99 11.81
N GLU A 331 -40.45 18.89 12.32
CA GLU A 331 -39.01 18.65 12.32
C GLU A 331 -38.48 18.52 10.89
N ILE A 332 -39.16 17.75 10.04
CA ILE A 332 -38.78 17.61 8.63
C ILE A 332 -38.86 18.96 7.91
N ARG A 333 -39.90 19.76 8.16
CA ARG A 333 -40.05 21.11 7.58
C ARG A 333 -38.96 22.04 8.07
N LYS A 334 -38.62 21.99 9.36
CA LYS A 334 -37.54 22.80 9.95
C LYS A 334 -36.19 22.43 9.35
N GLU A 335 -35.86 21.14 9.25
CA GLU A 335 -34.63 20.66 8.61
C GLU A 335 -34.53 21.13 7.15
N ARG A 336 -35.62 21.01 6.39
CA ARG A 336 -35.67 21.45 5.00
C ARG A 336 -35.45 22.97 4.87
N THR A 337 -36.07 23.75 5.77
CA THR A 337 -35.91 25.21 5.80
C THR A 337 -34.48 25.61 6.10
N ILE A 338 -33.84 24.95 7.08
CA ILE A 338 -32.43 25.14 7.41
C ILE A 338 -31.56 24.80 6.19
N LEU A 339 -31.79 23.66 5.55
CA LEU A 339 -31.03 23.22 4.38
C LEU A 339 -31.10 24.25 3.24
N PHE A 340 -32.29 24.74 2.90
CA PHE A 340 -32.46 25.77 1.87
C PHE A 340 -31.81 27.10 2.25
N SER A 341 -31.85 27.49 3.53
CA SER A 341 -31.18 28.70 3.99
C SER A 341 -29.65 28.62 3.85
N ILE A 342 -29.05 27.47 4.16
CA ILE A 342 -27.62 27.22 4.00
C ILE A 342 -27.25 27.21 2.51
N LEU A 343 -28.02 26.50 1.68
CA LEU A 343 -27.77 26.42 0.24
C LEU A 343 -27.85 27.82 -0.41
N GLY A 344 -28.86 28.61 -0.02
CA GLY A 344 -29.01 30.00 -0.45
C GLY A 344 -27.81 30.86 -0.04
N ALA A 345 -27.34 30.74 1.20
CA ALA A 345 -26.16 31.46 1.67
C ALA A 345 -24.88 31.09 0.89
N ILE A 346 -24.68 29.79 0.59
CA ILE A 346 -23.55 29.31 -0.22
C ILE A 346 -23.61 29.88 -1.64
N VAL A 347 -24.79 29.88 -2.28
CA VAL A 347 -24.96 30.45 -3.63
C VAL A 347 -24.66 31.93 -3.65
N VAL A 348 -25.13 32.70 -2.65
CA VAL A 348 -24.83 34.14 -2.53
C VAL A 348 -23.34 34.36 -2.32
N ALA A 349 -22.70 33.58 -1.46
CA ALA A 349 -21.26 33.67 -1.22
C ALA A 349 -20.44 33.38 -2.49
N LEU A 350 -20.81 32.35 -3.26
CA LEU A 350 -20.17 32.03 -4.54
C LEU A 350 -20.36 33.14 -5.57
N LEU A 351 -21.55 33.73 -5.67
CA LEU A 351 -21.82 34.87 -6.56
C LEU A 351 -20.98 36.10 -6.20
N LEU A 352 -20.85 36.41 -4.90
CA LEU A 352 -20.00 37.50 -4.42
C LEU A 352 -18.52 37.23 -4.72
N LEU A 353 -18.07 35.98 -4.60
CA LEU A 353 -16.69 35.59 -4.91
C LEU A 353 -16.38 35.76 -6.40
N VAL A 354 -17.33 35.41 -7.28
CA VAL A 354 -17.21 35.63 -8.74
C VAL A 354 -17.20 37.12 -9.11
N LEU A 355 -17.90 37.97 -8.36
CA LEU A 355 -17.88 39.43 -8.59
C LEU A 355 -16.59 40.11 -8.09
N LEU A 356 -15.80 39.44 -7.26
CA LEU A 356 -14.55 39.95 -6.69
C LEU A 356 -13.29 39.46 -7.44
N LEU A 357 -13.46 38.51 -8.37
CA LEU A 357 -12.44 38.02 -9.31
C LEU A 357 -12.58 38.75 -10.65
#